data_AF-A0A954R2F0-F1
#
_entry.id   AF-A0A954R2F0-F1
#
_cell.length_a   1.000
_cell.length_b   1.000
_cell.length_c   1.000
_cell.angle_alpha   90.00
_cell.angle_beta   90.00
_cell.angle_gamma   90.00
#
_symmetry.space_group_name_H-M   'P 1'
#
loop_
_entity.id
_entity.type
_entity.pdbx_description
1 polymer ?
#
loop_
_entity_poly.entity_id
_entity_poly.type
_entity_poly.pdbx_seq_one_letter_code
_entity_poly.pdbx_strand_id
1 'polypeptide(L)'
;MASADTPDSTTRPRLLAEMRTHEDWWSIWCAAVLLIVSFAGVWLSRPADLADKIAAKEPVKITNPLKAWLGKPGEWSSNPIEAFYKPASGESKGVNHLLGTLGVFIVIGILFALANQLRGQSGWRFLEAFPVVFLLAAIAFAMSTQAVVNAYNLEYALWALLLGLIISNTVGTPSFLRPAMLTEFYIKTGLVLLGAEVLLNRLLALGLPGVFVAWVVTPIVLITTYWFGQKVLKIESRSLNMVISADMSVCGVSAAIATAAACKAKKEELSLAIGMSLTFTVIMMVVMPAVIKAVGMDEVLGGAWLGGTIDSTGAVAAAGAVLGDRALEVAATVKMIQNILIGVTAFCVAVYWVSYVERDASGAKPSLMEIWVRFPKFVLGFVIASILFS
;
A
#
# COMPACT_ATOMS: atom_id res chain seq x y z
N MET A 1 -25.94 -27.21 -40.31
CA MET A 1 -24.64 -26.75 -40.85
C MET A 1 -24.52 -25.27 -40.55
N ALA A 2 -23.99 -24.94 -39.37
CA ALA A 2 -23.65 -23.58 -38.96
C ALA A 2 -22.47 -23.75 -37.99
N SER A 3 -21.28 -23.45 -38.48
CA SER A 3 -20.03 -23.51 -37.73
C SER A 3 -20.04 -22.44 -36.65
N ALA A 4 -20.03 -22.86 -35.39
CA ALA A 4 -19.70 -21.98 -34.28
C ALA A 4 -18.21 -21.63 -34.38
N ASP A 5 -17.92 -20.34 -34.54
CA ASP A 5 -16.57 -19.79 -34.46
C ASP A 5 -15.95 -20.15 -33.11
N THR A 6 -15.04 -21.12 -33.13
CA THR A 6 -14.04 -21.31 -32.08
C THR A 6 -13.12 -20.08 -32.07
N PRO A 7 -12.88 -19.43 -30.93
CA PRO A 7 -11.92 -18.32 -30.88
C PRO A 7 -10.54 -18.84 -31.28
N ASP A 8 -10.01 -18.27 -32.36
CA ASP A 8 -8.73 -18.60 -32.95
C ASP A 8 -7.59 -18.34 -31.94
N SER A 9 -6.88 -19.40 -31.57
CA SER A 9 -5.78 -19.37 -30.58
C SER A 9 -4.47 -18.75 -31.10
N THR A 10 -4.47 -18.14 -32.29
CA THR A 10 -3.25 -17.79 -33.03
C THR A 10 -2.89 -16.30 -33.15
N THR A 11 -3.66 -15.37 -32.59
CA THR A 11 -3.25 -13.94 -32.54
C THR A 11 -2.94 -13.48 -31.12
N ARG A 12 -1.80 -13.94 -30.60
CA ARG A 12 -1.25 -13.45 -29.33
C ARG A 12 -0.83 -11.98 -29.50
N PRO A 13 -1.32 -11.03 -28.68
CA PRO A 13 -0.89 -9.65 -28.78
C PRO A 13 0.63 -9.57 -28.58
N ARG A 14 1.31 -8.85 -29.47
CA ARG A 14 2.75 -8.56 -29.31
C ARG A 14 2.94 -7.87 -27.96
N LEU A 15 4.00 -8.21 -27.22
CA LEU A 15 4.31 -7.67 -25.89
C LEU A 15 4.22 -6.12 -25.86
N LEU A 16 4.62 -5.45 -26.95
CA LEU A 16 4.49 -4.00 -27.14
C LEU A 16 3.04 -3.48 -27.24
N ALA A 17 2.12 -4.25 -27.81
CA ALA A 17 0.69 -3.91 -27.85
C ALA A 17 0.03 -4.10 -26.47
N GLU A 18 0.47 -5.11 -25.72
CA GLU A 18 0.05 -5.35 -24.34
C GLU A 18 0.56 -4.23 -23.41
N MET A 19 1.82 -3.80 -23.57
CA MET A 19 2.39 -2.64 -22.85
C MET A 19 1.62 -1.34 -23.07
N ARG A 20 1.00 -1.16 -24.22
CA ARG A 20 0.26 0.05 -24.57
C ARG A 20 -1.15 0.11 -23.97
N THR A 21 -1.72 -1.02 -23.59
CA THR A 21 -3.16 -1.10 -23.25
C THR A 21 -3.41 -1.64 -21.84
N HIS A 22 -2.56 -2.53 -21.36
CA HIS A 22 -2.75 -3.22 -20.08
C HIS A 22 -2.43 -2.30 -18.90
N GLU A 23 -3.29 -2.35 -17.88
CA GLU A 23 -3.23 -1.47 -16.71
C GLU A 23 -1.94 -1.61 -15.91
N ASP A 24 -1.45 -2.84 -15.75
CA ASP A 24 -0.24 -3.13 -15.00
C ASP A 24 0.97 -2.37 -15.55
N TRP A 25 1.12 -2.28 -16.87
CA TRP A 25 2.23 -1.55 -17.50
C TRP A 25 2.09 -0.05 -17.29
N TRP A 26 0.87 0.49 -17.46
CA TRP A 26 0.61 1.90 -17.18
C TRP A 26 0.83 2.27 -15.72
N SER A 27 0.61 1.33 -14.78
CA SER A 27 0.89 1.55 -13.36
C SER A 27 2.38 1.79 -13.12
N ILE A 28 3.23 1.02 -13.80
CA ILE A 28 4.68 1.17 -13.76
C ILE A 28 5.09 2.51 -14.39
N TRP A 29 4.54 2.86 -15.55
CA TRP A 29 4.84 4.13 -16.22
C TRP A 29 4.43 5.35 -15.37
N CYS A 30 3.23 5.35 -14.81
CA CYS A 30 2.76 6.41 -13.93
C CYS A 30 3.67 6.57 -12.70
N ALA A 31 4.04 5.47 -12.05
CA ALA A 31 4.96 5.49 -10.93
C ALA A 31 6.37 5.97 -11.33
N ALA A 32 6.89 5.49 -12.46
CA ALA A 32 8.20 5.91 -12.97
C ALA A 32 8.23 7.40 -13.29
N VAL A 33 7.18 7.96 -13.91
CA VAL A 33 7.08 9.40 -14.15
C VAL A 33 7.14 10.19 -12.85
N LEU A 34 6.38 9.77 -11.82
CA LEU A 34 6.40 10.42 -10.50
C LEU A 34 7.78 10.34 -9.83
N LEU A 35 8.45 9.19 -9.91
CA LEU A 35 9.80 8.99 -9.36
C LEU A 35 10.84 9.85 -10.10
N ILE A 36 10.80 9.88 -11.43
CA ILE A 36 11.71 10.69 -12.26
C ILE A 36 11.51 12.18 -11.98
N VAL A 37 10.27 12.67 -11.93
CA VAL A 37 9.97 14.07 -11.63
C VAL A 37 10.43 14.43 -10.21
N SER A 38 10.20 13.55 -9.24
CA SER A 38 10.66 13.75 -7.86
C SER A 38 12.18 13.78 -7.77
N PHE A 39 12.87 12.84 -8.42
CA PHE A 39 14.33 12.78 -8.46
C PHE A 39 14.92 14.00 -9.17
N ALA A 40 14.36 14.40 -10.32
CA ALA A 40 14.77 15.60 -11.04
C ALA A 40 14.57 16.86 -10.20
N GLY A 41 13.45 16.99 -9.47
CA GLY A 41 13.20 18.12 -8.57
C GLY A 41 14.24 18.22 -7.45
N VAL A 42 14.58 17.09 -6.83
CA VAL A 42 15.63 17.01 -5.80
C VAL A 42 17.01 17.33 -6.39
N TRP A 43 17.34 16.76 -7.55
CA TRP A 43 18.62 16.95 -8.23
C TRP A 43 18.84 18.38 -8.69
N LEU A 44 17.81 19.03 -9.24
CA LEU A 44 17.86 20.44 -9.65
C LEU A 44 17.99 21.39 -8.46
N SER A 45 17.50 20.98 -7.29
CA SER A 45 17.59 21.75 -6.04
C SER A 45 18.85 21.46 -5.23
N ARG A 46 19.82 20.75 -5.81
CA ARG A 46 21.07 20.44 -5.12
C ARG A 46 21.88 21.71 -4.84
N PRO A 47 22.53 21.82 -3.67
CA PRO A 47 23.42 22.94 -3.39
C PRO A 47 24.59 22.99 -4.40
N ALA A 48 25.00 24.19 -4.82
CA ALA A 48 26.13 24.34 -5.75
C ALA A 48 27.46 23.86 -5.14
N ASP A 49 27.56 23.88 -3.80
CA ASP A 49 28.70 23.43 -2.99
C ASP A 49 28.60 21.95 -2.54
N LEU A 50 27.74 21.15 -3.18
CA LEU A 50 27.54 19.75 -2.84
C LEU A 50 28.83 18.92 -2.89
N ALA A 51 29.69 19.16 -3.89
CA ALA A 51 30.95 18.45 -4.03
C ALA A 51 31.91 18.76 -2.88
N ASP A 52 31.97 20.01 -2.45
CA ASP A 52 32.82 20.46 -1.34
C ASP A 52 32.31 19.94 0.01
N LYS A 53 30.99 19.92 0.21
CA LYS A 53 30.36 19.36 1.42
C LYS A 53 30.54 17.85 1.55
N ILE A 54 30.44 17.12 0.44
CA ILE A 54 30.73 15.67 0.41
C ILE A 54 32.21 15.42 0.72
N ALA A 55 33.12 16.22 0.15
CA ALA A 55 34.55 16.14 0.44
C ALA A 55 34.87 16.47 1.91
N ALA A 56 34.15 17.41 2.52
CA ALA A 56 34.26 17.80 3.92
C ALA A 56 33.58 16.84 4.91
N LYS A 57 32.90 15.78 4.44
CA LYS A 57 32.05 14.87 5.25
C LYS A 57 30.99 15.59 6.10
N GLU A 58 30.54 16.77 5.67
CA GLU A 58 29.46 17.47 6.35
C GLU A 58 28.11 16.79 6.05
N PRO A 59 27.18 16.74 7.02
CA PRO A 59 25.86 16.17 6.80
C PRO A 59 25.06 17.03 5.81
N VAL A 60 24.92 16.54 4.57
CA VAL A 60 24.12 17.23 3.54
C VAL A 60 22.63 16.92 3.74
N LYS A 61 21.88 17.87 4.27
CA LYS A 61 20.40 17.81 4.27
C LYS A 61 19.87 18.41 2.96
N ILE A 62 19.46 17.56 2.02
CA ILE A 62 18.73 17.98 0.82
C ILE A 62 17.24 17.87 1.12
N THR A 63 16.51 18.99 1.09
CA THR A 63 15.05 19.01 1.25
C THR A 63 14.38 19.01 -0.12
N ASN A 64 13.44 18.10 -0.35
CA ASN A 64 12.70 18.04 -1.61
C ASN A 64 11.85 19.32 -1.79
N PRO A 65 12.04 20.10 -2.87
CA PRO A 65 11.27 21.32 -3.13
C PRO A 65 9.77 21.06 -3.31
N LEU A 66 9.39 19.85 -3.74
CA LEU A 66 8.01 19.45 -3.95
C LEU A 66 7.28 19.14 -2.64
N LYS A 67 7.98 19.02 -1.50
CA LYS A 67 7.37 18.69 -0.20
C LYS A 67 6.34 19.72 0.25
N ALA A 68 6.48 20.99 -0.14
CA ALA A 68 5.51 22.03 0.16
C ALA A 68 4.24 21.96 -0.71
N TRP A 69 4.34 21.31 -1.87
CA TRP A 69 3.28 21.21 -2.88
C TRP A 69 2.61 19.84 -2.89
N LEU A 70 3.20 18.83 -2.25
CA LEU A 70 2.67 17.48 -2.15
C LEU A 70 2.54 17.10 -0.68
N GLY A 71 1.30 17.13 -0.18
CA GLY A 71 1.01 16.90 1.23
C GLY A 71 -0.35 16.26 1.44
N LYS A 72 -0.52 15.69 2.64
CA LYS A 72 -1.78 15.12 3.13
C LYS A 72 -2.44 16.07 4.15
N PRO A 73 -3.75 15.91 4.40
CA PRO A 73 -4.42 16.60 5.52
C PRO A 73 -3.63 16.40 6.83
N GLY A 74 -3.52 17.48 7.60
CA GLY A 74 -2.86 17.52 8.90
C GLY A 74 -3.77 17.09 10.05
N GLU A 75 -3.20 17.07 11.25
CA GLU A 75 -3.92 16.76 12.48
C GLU A 75 -4.84 17.90 12.91
N TRP A 76 -5.96 17.56 13.55
CA TRP A 76 -6.92 18.52 14.10
C TRP A 76 -7.62 17.96 15.33
N SER A 77 -8.19 18.84 16.15
CA SER A 77 -8.85 18.46 17.41
C SER A 77 -10.29 18.97 17.52
N SER A 78 -10.55 20.24 17.22
CA SER A 78 -11.86 20.86 17.40
C SER A 78 -12.58 21.14 16.09
N ASN A 79 -11.85 21.58 15.06
CA ASN A 79 -12.43 21.94 13.76
C ASN A 79 -11.75 21.17 12.62
N PRO A 80 -12.49 20.37 11.83
CA PRO A 80 -11.93 19.55 10.75
C PRO A 80 -11.28 20.38 9.62
N ILE A 81 -11.70 21.63 9.47
CA ILE A 81 -11.11 22.55 8.48
C ILE A 81 -9.64 22.79 8.82
N GLU A 82 -9.26 22.75 10.11
CA GLU A 82 -7.87 22.96 10.54
C GLU A 82 -6.91 21.95 9.94
N ALA A 83 -7.37 20.74 9.58
CA ALA A 83 -6.57 19.74 8.87
C ALA A 83 -5.98 20.28 7.56
N PHE A 84 -6.57 21.30 6.95
CA PHE A 84 -6.11 21.88 5.70
C PHE A 84 -5.35 23.20 5.90
N TYR A 85 -5.57 23.91 7.01
CA TYR A 85 -5.04 25.28 7.18
C TYR A 85 -4.00 25.42 8.30
N LYS A 86 -4.01 24.57 9.33
CA LYS A 86 -3.00 24.66 10.41
C LYS A 86 -1.71 23.98 9.95
N PRO A 87 -0.57 24.68 9.90
CA PRO A 87 0.72 24.03 9.70
C PRO A 87 1.02 23.11 10.89
N ALA A 88 1.57 21.93 10.62
CA ALA A 88 1.96 20.96 11.63
C ALA A 88 2.77 21.61 12.78
N SER A 89 2.32 21.43 14.02
CA SER A 89 3.07 21.84 15.20
C SER A 89 4.33 20.97 15.33
N GLY A 90 5.49 21.47 14.97
CA GLY A 90 6.77 20.87 15.37
C GLY A 90 7.87 20.80 14.33
N GLU A 91 7.61 20.60 13.03
CA GLU A 91 8.68 20.55 12.03
C GLU A 91 8.23 21.09 10.68
N SER A 92 8.84 22.23 10.28
CA SER A 92 8.64 22.98 9.03
C SER A 92 7.57 24.08 9.07
N LYS A 93 8.02 25.32 9.33
CA LYS A 93 7.28 26.59 9.22
C LYS A 93 6.78 26.93 7.78
N GLY A 94 6.47 25.96 6.92
CA GLY A 94 6.24 26.26 5.49
C GLY A 94 5.32 25.35 4.68
N VAL A 95 4.63 24.36 5.27
CA VAL A 95 3.73 23.49 4.49
C VAL A 95 2.28 23.87 4.75
N ASN A 96 1.67 24.57 3.79
CA ASN A 96 0.22 24.75 3.75
C ASN A 96 -0.42 23.42 3.36
N HIS A 97 -1.07 22.72 4.30
CA HIS A 97 -1.68 21.40 4.04
C HIS A 97 -2.73 21.45 2.91
N LEU A 98 -3.42 22.57 2.76
CA LEU A 98 -4.33 22.83 1.65
C LEU A 98 -3.58 22.86 0.32
N LEU A 99 -2.48 23.61 0.23
CA LEU A 99 -1.66 23.68 -0.97
C LEU A 99 -1.09 22.31 -1.32
N GLY A 100 -0.61 21.57 -0.30
CA GLY A 100 -0.14 20.20 -0.45
C GLY A 100 -1.21 19.25 -0.99
N THR A 101 -2.42 19.31 -0.42
CA THR A 101 -3.54 18.44 -0.84
C THR A 101 -4.02 18.80 -2.24
N LEU A 102 -4.10 20.09 -2.58
CA LEU A 102 -4.46 20.56 -3.92
C LEU A 102 -3.38 20.20 -4.96
N GLY A 103 -2.10 20.26 -4.60
CA GLY A 103 -1.03 19.83 -5.50
C GLY A 103 -1.09 18.33 -5.76
N VAL A 104 -1.40 17.50 -4.75
CA VAL A 104 -1.67 16.06 -4.95
C VAL A 104 -2.88 15.86 -5.87
N PHE A 105 -3.97 16.60 -5.68
CA PHE A 105 -5.14 16.55 -6.56
C PHE A 105 -4.77 16.83 -8.02
N ILE A 106 -4.02 17.91 -8.28
CA ILE A 106 -3.63 18.30 -9.63
C ILE A 106 -2.69 17.25 -10.25
N VAL A 107 -1.65 16.83 -9.51
CA VAL A 107 -0.64 15.90 -10.02
C VAL A 107 -1.25 14.54 -10.33
N ILE A 108 -2.02 13.96 -9.40
CA ILE A 108 -2.67 12.66 -9.60
C ILE A 108 -3.75 12.79 -10.68
N GLY A 109 -4.55 13.85 -10.65
CA GLY A 109 -5.62 14.10 -11.62
C GLY A 109 -5.09 14.15 -13.05
N ILE A 110 -4.05 14.95 -13.31
CA ILE A 110 -3.42 15.07 -14.63
C ILE A 110 -2.76 13.75 -15.04
N LEU A 111 -1.99 13.13 -14.15
CA LEU A 111 -1.26 11.90 -14.45
C LEU A 111 -2.20 10.78 -14.88
N PHE A 112 -3.25 10.51 -14.11
CA PHE A 112 -4.20 9.44 -14.41
C PHE A 112 -5.14 9.78 -15.55
N ALA A 113 -5.50 11.06 -15.74
CA ALA A 113 -6.27 11.50 -16.90
C ALA A 113 -5.48 11.27 -18.20
N LEU A 114 -4.20 11.65 -18.23
CA LEU A 114 -3.32 11.44 -19.38
C LEU A 114 -3.10 9.95 -19.62
N ALA A 115 -2.85 9.16 -18.58
CA ALA A 115 -2.71 7.72 -18.71
C ALA A 115 -3.99 7.07 -19.28
N ASN A 116 -5.18 7.48 -18.84
CA ASN A 116 -6.43 6.99 -19.38
C ASN A 116 -6.64 7.41 -20.84
N GLN A 117 -6.30 8.65 -21.18
CA GLN A 117 -6.35 9.14 -22.56
C GLN A 117 -5.46 8.32 -23.49
N LEU A 118 -4.25 7.97 -23.04
CA LEU A 118 -3.28 7.19 -23.81
C LEU A 118 -3.63 5.68 -23.85
N ARG A 119 -4.41 5.18 -22.88
CA ARG A 119 -4.99 3.83 -22.86
C ARG A 119 -6.21 3.68 -23.80
N GLY A 120 -6.61 4.74 -24.50
CA GLY A 120 -7.80 4.74 -25.36
C GLY A 120 -9.12 4.90 -24.60
N GLN A 121 -9.08 5.27 -23.31
CA GLN A 121 -10.24 5.70 -22.55
C GLN A 121 -10.35 7.23 -22.59
N SER A 122 -11.50 7.78 -22.20
CA SER A 122 -11.70 9.23 -22.18
C SER A 122 -11.10 9.85 -20.91
N GLY A 123 -9.94 10.50 -21.01
CA GLY A 123 -9.32 11.23 -19.90
C GLY A 123 -10.19 12.37 -19.37
N TRP A 124 -11.01 12.98 -20.23
CA TRP A 124 -11.96 14.02 -19.82
C TRP A 124 -13.05 13.53 -18.88
N ARG A 125 -13.68 12.37 -19.18
CA ARG A 125 -14.67 11.78 -18.27
C ARG A 125 -14.05 11.36 -16.94
N PHE A 126 -12.77 10.99 -16.95
CA PHE A 126 -12.03 10.76 -15.72
C PHE A 126 -11.90 12.07 -14.91
N LEU A 127 -11.50 13.17 -15.54
CA LEU A 127 -11.36 14.48 -14.86
C LEU A 127 -12.68 15.04 -14.33
N GLU A 128 -13.82 14.71 -14.95
CA GLU A 128 -15.14 15.08 -14.41
C GLU A 128 -15.48 14.30 -13.14
N ALA A 129 -15.11 13.03 -13.07
CA ALA A 129 -15.41 12.12 -11.96
C ALA A 129 -14.40 12.19 -10.81
N PHE A 130 -13.13 12.43 -11.13
CA PHE A 130 -12.01 12.39 -10.20
C PHE A 130 -12.12 13.36 -9.01
N PRO A 131 -12.62 14.61 -9.14
CA PRO A 131 -12.79 15.52 -8.02
C PRO A 131 -13.62 14.95 -6.88
N VAL A 132 -14.69 14.21 -7.21
CA VAL A 132 -15.56 13.60 -6.19
C VAL A 132 -14.83 12.47 -5.47
N VAL A 133 -14.16 11.58 -6.21
CA VAL A 133 -13.40 10.46 -5.63
C VAL A 133 -12.25 10.98 -4.76
N PHE A 134 -11.54 12.00 -5.23
CA PHE A 134 -10.46 12.64 -4.49
C PHE A 134 -10.97 13.34 -3.23
N LEU A 135 -12.09 14.06 -3.31
CA LEU A 135 -12.70 14.72 -2.16
C LEU A 135 -13.09 13.69 -1.09
N LEU A 136 -13.71 12.58 -1.48
CA LEU A 136 -14.04 11.50 -0.55
C LEU A 136 -12.80 10.91 0.13
N ALA A 137 -11.72 10.70 -0.64
CA ALA A 137 -10.44 10.26 -0.09
C ALA A 137 -9.83 11.30 0.87
N ALA A 138 -9.87 12.58 0.52
CA ALA A 138 -9.38 13.67 1.37
C ALA A 138 -10.18 13.80 2.67
N ILE A 139 -11.51 13.62 2.61
CA ILE A 139 -12.38 13.58 3.80
C ILE A 139 -12.04 12.35 4.66
N ALA A 140 -11.87 11.17 4.07
CA ALA A 140 -11.48 9.97 4.81
C ALA A 140 -10.13 10.15 5.53
N PHE A 141 -9.14 10.75 4.86
CA PHE A 141 -7.86 11.11 5.47
C PHE A 141 -8.04 12.14 6.58
N ALA A 142 -8.78 13.22 6.34
CA ALA A 142 -9.03 14.24 7.36
C ALA A 142 -9.73 13.64 8.58
N MET A 143 -10.72 12.75 8.41
CA MET A 143 -11.36 12.09 9.56
C MET A 143 -10.38 11.23 10.35
N SER A 144 -9.47 10.52 9.67
CA SER A 144 -8.44 9.71 10.34
C SER A 144 -7.41 10.54 11.13
N THR A 145 -7.17 11.80 10.76
CA THR A 145 -6.21 12.68 11.44
C THR A 145 -6.78 13.48 12.61
N GLN A 146 -8.04 13.24 12.98
CA GLN A 146 -8.60 13.77 14.23
C GLN A 146 -7.85 13.16 15.43
N ALA A 147 -7.32 13.98 16.33
CA ALA A 147 -6.62 13.58 17.54
C ALA A 147 -7.21 12.36 18.27
N VAL A 148 -8.52 12.32 18.53
CA VAL A 148 -9.16 11.17 19.21
C VAL A 148 -9.17 9.92 18.34
N VAL A 149 -9.52 10.07 17.07
CA VAL A 149 -9.61 8.98 16.09
C VAL A 149 -8.23 8.37 15.83
N ASN A 150 -7.23 9.23 15.69
CA ASN A 150 -5.83 8.88 15.54
C ASN A 150 -5.30 8.17 16.80
N ALA A 151 -5.70 8.63 18.00
CA ALA A 151 -5.34 7.96 19.25
C ALA A 151 -5.91 6.53 19.35
N TYR A 152 -7.10 6.29 18.80
CA TYR A 152 -7.68 4.94 18.68
C TYR A 152 -7.18 4.16 17.45
N ASN A 153 -6.28 4.73 16.64
CA ASN A 153 -5.72 4.12 15.43
C ASN A 153 -6.77 3.68 14.40
N LEU A 154 -7.83 4.47 14.27
CA LEU A 154 -8.84 4.29 13.26
C LEU A 154 -8.35 4.88 11.93
N GLU A 155 -7.65 4.06 11.15
CA GLU A 155 -6.95 4.46 9.92
C GLU A 155 -7.87 5.00 8.82
N TYR A 156 -7.30 5.74 7.88
CA TYR A 156 -8.00 6.29 6.71
C TYR A 156 -8.74 5.22 5.89
N ALA A 157 -8.23 3.99 5.86
CA ALA A 157 -8.87 2.87 5.18
C ALA A 157 -10.24 2.53 5.79
N LEU A 158 -10.36 2.58 7.12
CA LEU A 158 -11.64 2.39 7.82
C LEU A 158 -12.65 3.43 7.36
N TRP A 159 -12.24 4.69 7.40
CA TRP A 159 -13.09 5.82 7.05
C TRP A 159 -13.51 5.81 5.59
N ALA A 160 -12.59 5.44 4.67
CA ALA A 160 -12.90 5.28 3.26
C ALA A 160 -13.95 4.16 3.05
N LEU A 161 -13.82 3.03 3.76
CA LEU A 161 -14.81 1.94 3.72
C LEU A 161 -16.17 2.36 4.29
N LEU A 162 -16.19 3.03 5.45
CA LEU A 162 -17.42 3.50 6.09
C LEU A 162 -18.15 4.51 5.20
N LEU A 163 -17.46 5.51 4.66
CA LEU A 163 -18.04 6.46 3.72
C LEU A 163 -18.58 5.77 2.47
N GLY A 164 -17.80 4.85 1.89
CA GLY A 164 -18.22 4.08 0.72
C GLY A 164 -19.47 3.23 1.00
N LEU A 165 -19.53 2.59 2.17
CA LEU A 165 -20.68 1.79 2.60
C LEU A 165 -21.92 2.68 2.79
N ILE A 166 -21.79 3.82 3.47
CA ILE A 166 -22.90 4.76 3.69
C ILE A 166 -23.43 5.28 2.34
N ILE A 167 -22.55 5.72 1.44
CA ILE A 167 -22.93 6.24 0.12
C ILE A 167 -23.62 5.16 -0.70
N SER A 168 -23.04 3.95 -0.75
CA SER A 168 -23.58 2.82 -1.51
C SER A 168 -24.98 2.40 -1.05
N ASN A 169 -25.25 2.45 0.27
CA ASN A 169 -26.55 2.06 0.84
C ASN A 169 -27.60 3.18 0.86
N THR A 170 -27.21 4.46 0.69
CA THR A 170 -28.15 5.59 0.77
C THR A 170 -28.53 6.13 -0.60
N VAL A 171 -27.56 6.57 -1.38
CA VAL A 171 -27.75 7.21 -2.69
C VAL A 171 -27.35 6.30 -3.85
N GLY A 172 -26.64 5.21 -3.56
CA GLY A 172 -26.02 4.35 -4.58
C GLY A 172 -24.84 5.06 -5.26
N THR A 173 -24.13 4.33 -6.12
CA THR A 173 -22.96 4.88 -6.83
C THR A 173 -23.36 5.41 -8.21
N PRO A 174 -23.34 6.74 -8.44
CA PRO A 174 -23.70 7.31 -9.73
C PRO A 174 -22.82 6.79 -10.87
N SER A 175 -23.40 6.59 -12.05
CA SER A 175 -22.70 6.07 -13.23
C SER A 175 -21.55 6.98 -13.69
N PHE A 176 -21.68 8.29 -13.51
CA PHE A 176 -20.65 9.26 -13.87
C PHE A 176 -19.36 9.13 -13.04
N LEU A 177 -19.40 8.50 -11.86
CA LEU A 177 -18.20 8.27 -11.04
C LEU A 177 -17.35 7.10 -11.53
N ARG A 178 -17.94 6.17 -12.30
CA ARG A 178 -17.27 4.95 -12.76
C ARG A 178 -15.93 5.17 -13.47
N PRO A 179 -15.75 6.20 -14.33
CA PRO A 179 -14.48 6.47 -14.98
C PRO A 179 -13.32 6.75 -14.01
N ALA A 180 -13.59 7.27 -12.81
CA ALA A 180 -12.56 7.54 -11.80
C ALA A 180 -12.43 6.43 -10.73
N MET A 181 -13.30 5.43 -10.70
CA MET A 181 -13.23 4.32 -9.74
C MET A 181 -12.23 3.22 -10.16
N LEU A 182 -11.01 3.63 -10.51
CA LEU A 182 -9.95 2.76 -11.02
C LEU A 182 -9.12 2.16 -9.87
N THR A 183 -9.79 1.45 -8.96
CA THR A 183 -9.20 0.92 -7.71
C THR A 183 -7.90 0.16 -7.94
N GLU A 184 -7.91 -0.80 -8.87
CA GLU A 184 -6.72 -1.58 -9.21
C GLU A 184 -5.59 -0.70 -9.76
N PHE A 185 -5.91 0.26 -10.62
CA PHE A 185 -4.90 1.13 -11.23
C PHE A 185 -4.19 2.00 -10.19
N TYR A 186 -4.94 2.56 -9.23
CA TYR A 186 -4.38 3.34 -8.13
C TYR A 186 -3.52 2.47 -7.22
N ILE A 187 -4.02 1.30 -6.84
CA ILE A 187 -3.32 0.36 -5.96
C ILE A 187 -2.00 -0.09 -6.61
N LYS A 188 -2.03 -0.57 -7.85
CA LYS A 188 -0.84 -1.05 -8.57
C LYS A 188 0.20 0.06 -8.72
N THR A 189 -0.22 1.29 -9.03
CA THR A 189 0.69 2.45 -9.13
C THR A 189 1.31 2.78 -7.77
N GLY A 190 0.49 2.82 -6.71
CA GLY A 190 0.94 3.04 -5.34
C GLY A 190 1.93 1.98 -4.86
N LEU A 191 1.71 0.71 -5.21
CA LEU A 191 2.64 -0.37 -4.89
C LEU A 191 3.99 -0.19 -5.60
N VAL A 192 4.01 0.17 -6.88
CA VAL A 192 5.29 0.44 -7.56
C VAL A 192 6.06 1.59 -6.88
N LEU A 193 5.36 2.65 -6.46
CA LEU A 193 5.96 3.76 -5.69
C LEU A 193 6.46 3.30 -4.32
N LEU A 194 5.70 2.45 -3.63
CA LEU A 194 6.11 1.84 -2.36
C LEU A 194 7.43 1.08 -2.51
N GLY A 195 7.67 0.44 -3.67
CA GLY A 195 8.95 -0.18 -3.98
C GLY A 195 10.14 0.78 -3.82
N ALA A 196 10.02 2.02 -4.28
CA ALA A 196 11.09 3.03 -4.12
C ALA A 196 11.28 3.50 -2.66
N GLU A 197 10.27 3.33 -1.79
CA GLU A 197 10.38 3.62 -0.36
C GLU A 197 11.03 2.47 0.42
N VAL A 198 10.91 1.24 -0.08
CA VAL A 198 11.49 0.04 0.53
C VAL A 198 13.00 0.04 0.34
N LEU A 199 13.73 0.61 1.31
CA LEU A 199 15.19 0.58 1.35
C LEU A 199 15.70 -0.79 1.81
N LEU A 200 16.29 -1.58 0.90
CA LEU A 200 17.05 -2.79 1.23
C LEU A 200 18.21 -2.50 2.19
N ASN A 201 18.77 -1.29 2.14
CA ASN A 201 19.81 -0.85 3.08
C ASN A 201 19.31 -0.76 4.52
N ARG A 202 18.01 -0.44 4.75
CA ARG A 202 17.43 -0.50 6.10
C ARG A 202 17.37 -1.94 6.58
N LEU A 203 17.01 -2.89 5.72
CA LEU A 203 17.00 -4.31 6.08
C LEU A 203 18.38 -4.81 6.50
N LEU A 204 19.44 -4.44 5.76
CA LEU A 204 20.82 -4.81 6.09
C LEU A 204 21.31 -4.12 7.37
N ALA A 205 20.96 -2.86 7.59
CA ALA A 205 21.32 -2.10 8.78
C ALA A 205 20.68 -2.67 10.07
N LEU A 206 19.54 -3.36 9.94
CA LEU A 206 18.82 -3.97 11.05
C LEU A 206 19.38 -5.35 11.46
N GLY A 207 20.37 -5.85 10.72
CA GLY A 207 21.14 -7.04 11.06
C GLY A 207 20.33 -8.33 11.09
N LEU A 208 20.87 -9.32 11.81
CA LEU A 208 20.33 -10.69 11.87
C LEU A 208 18.87 -10.78 12.38
N PRO A 209 18.44 -10.02 13.41
CA PRO A 209 17.07 -10.09 13.91
C PRO A 209 16.03 -9.63 12.88
N GLY A 210 16.31 -8.56 12.13
CA GLY A 210 15.41 -8.08 11.08
C GLY A 210 15.27 -9.07 9.93
N VAL A 211 16.38 -9.69 9.52
CA VAL A 211 16.35 -10.76 8.52
C VAL A 211 15.53 -11.95 9.01
N PHE A 212 15.64 -12.35 10.28
CA PHE A 212 14.89 -13.50 10.81
C PHE A 212 13.38 -13.24 10.89
N VAL A 213 12.96 -12.09 11.42
CA VAL A 213 11.54 -11.72 11.47
C VAL A 213 10.95 -11.66 10.07
N ALA A 214 11.65 -10.98 9.14
CA ALA A 214 11.22 -10.90 7.76
C ALA A 214 11.18 -12.28 7.09
N TRP A 215 12.33 -12.95 6.96
CA TRP A 215 12.46 -14.10 6.05
C TRP A 215 12.04 -15.44 6.65
N VAL A 216 11.84 -15.52 7.96
CA VAL A 216 11.44 -16.77 8.63
C VAL A 216 10.04 -16.63 9.19
N VAL A 217 9.81 -15.65 10.07
CA VAL A 217 8.53 -15.54 10.79
C VAL A 217 7.38 -15.22 9.83
N THR A 218 7.50 -14.18 9.00
CA THR A 218 6.41 -13.77 8.09
C THR A 218 5.98 -14.88 7.13
N PRO A 219 6.88 -15.56 6.38
CA PRO A 219 6.48 -16.69 5.52
C PRO A 219 5.84 -17.84 6.29
N ILE A 220 6.35 -18.18 7.48
CA ILE A 220 5.76 -19.23 8.32
C ILE A 220 4.33 -18.85 8.71
N VAL A 221 4.10 -17.64 9.21
CA VAL A 221 2.77 -17.19 9.62
C VAL A 221 1.83 -17.15 8.42
N LEU A 222 2.27 -16.63 7.26
CA LEU A 222 1.44 -16.60 6.04
C LEU A 222 1.05 -18.01 5.60
N ILE A 223 2.01 -18.93 5.49
CA ILE A 223 1.76 -20.30 5.01
C ILE A 223 0.87 -21.06 6.00
N THR A 224 1.16 -20.96 7.30
CA THR A 224 0.42 -21.68 8.34
C THR A 224 -1.01 -21.17 8.47
N THR A 225 -1.22 -19.85 8.46
CA THR A 225 -2.57 -19.27 8.51
C THR A 225 -3.37 -19.59 7.25
N TYR A 226 -2.76 -19.51 6.06
CA TYR A 226 -3.43 -19.87 4.81
C TYR A 226 -3.83 -21.34 4.81
N TRP A 227 -2.91 -22.23 5.19
CA TRP A 227 -3.18 -23.66 5.33
C TRP A 227 -4.29 -23.94 6.34
N PHE A 228 -4.26 -23.28 7.50
CA PHE A 228 -5.28 -23.42 8.53
C PHE A 228 -6.65 -22.97 8.03
N GLY A 229 -6.73 -21.81 7.36
CA GLY A 229 -7.96 -21.31 6.76
C GLY A 229 -8.52 -22.23 5.66
N GLN A 230 -7.65 -22.88 4.88
CA GLN A 230 -8.07 -23.79 3.80
C GLN A 230 -8.47 -25.18 4.31
N LYS A 231 -7.74 -25.73 5.28
CA LYS A 231 -7.92 -27.13 5.72
C LYS A 231 -8.80 -27.28 6.95
N VAL A 232 -8.71 -26.35 7.90
CA VAL A 232 -9.44 -26.43 9.18
C VAL A 232 -10.73 -25.64 9.08
N LEU A 233 -10.63 -24.35 8.74
CA LEU A 233 -11.81 -23.47 8.63
C LEU A 233 -12.60 -23.67 7.32
N LYS A 234 -11.97 -24.29 6.32
CA LYS A 234 -12.57 -24.58 5.00
C LYS A 234 -13.18 -23.33 4.33
N ILE A 235 -12.47 -22.21 4.40
CA ILE A 235 -12.90 -20.96 3.75
C ILE A 235 -13.00 -21.20 2.24
N GLU A 236 -14.22 -21.09 1.70
CA GLU A 236 -14.53 -21.41 0.29
C GLU A 236 -13.72 -20.55 -0.68
N SER A 237 -13.62 -19.25 -0.41
CA SER A 237 -12.82 -18.33 -1.21
C SER A 237 -11.35 -18.43 -0.84
N ARG A 238 -10.55 -18.96 -1.78
CA ARG A 238 -9.10 -18.99 -1.65
C ARG A 238 -8.51 -17.59 -1.60
N SER A 239 -9.01 -16.67 -2.43
CA SER A 239 -8.51 -15.29 -2.51
C SER A 239 -8.76 -14.56 -1.20
N LEU A 240 -9.96 -14.68 -0.63
CA LEU A 240 -10.26 -14.12 0.69
C LEU A 240 -9.30 -14.65 1.76
N ASN A 241 -9.11 -15.97 1.83
CA ASN A 241 -8.21 -16.55 2.82
C ASN A 241 -6.76 -16.05 2.62
N MET A 242 -6.27 -15.98 1.38
CA MET A 242 -4.92 -15.45 1.11
C MET A 242 -4.79 -13.98 1.51
N VAL A 243 -5.79 -13.16 1.22
CA VAL A 243 -5.79 -11.74 1.60
C VAL A 243 -5.78 -11.57 3.12
N ILE A 244 -6.62 -12.33 3.85
CA ILE A 244 -6.62 -12.32 5.33
C ILE A 244 -5.28 -12.82 5.88
N SER A 245 -4.74 -13.90 5.34
CA SER A 245 -3.44 -14.43 5.77
C SER A 245 -2.31 -13.45 5.56
N ALA A 246 -2.27 -12.77 4.42
CA ALA A 246 -1.24 -11.78 4.11
C ALA A 246 -1.38 -10.51 4.94
N ASP A 247 -2.62 -10.06 5.17
CA ASP A 247 -2.95 -8.94 6.04
C ASP A 247 -2.39 -9.17 7.46
N MET A 248 -2.68 -10.33 8.06
CA MET A 248 -2.30 -10.68 9.44
C MET A 248 -0.84 -11.16 9.63
N SER A 249 -0.08 -11.39 8.56
CA SER A 249 1.30 -11.94 8.65
C SER A 249 2.40 -10.96 8.25
N VAL A 250 2.02 -9.84 7.62
CA VAL A 250 2.95 -8.85 7.09
C VAL A 250 2.72 -7.50 7.77
N CYS A 251 1.83 -6.66 7.24
CA CYS A 251 1.72 -5.26 7.65
C CYS A 251 0.28 -4.73 7.66
N GLY A 252 -0.70 -5.62 7.75
CA GLY A 252 -2.10 -5.24 7.67
C GLY A 252 -2.52 -4.79 6.27
N VAL A 253 -3.21 -3.66 6.25
CA VAL A 253 -4.00 -3.18 5.10
C VAL A 253 -3.19 -3.12 3.80
N SER A 254 -1.93 -2.68 3.86
CA SER A 254 -1.07 -2.59 2.67
C SER A 254 -0.77 -3.97 2.06
N ALA A 255 -0.56 -4.99 2.88
CA ALA A 255 -0.36 -6.37 2.42
C ALA A 255 -1.67 -6.98 1.91
N ALA A 256 -2.82 -6.69 2.55
CA ALA A 256 -4.13 -7.08 2.04
C ALA A 256 -4.35 -6.54 0.62
N ILE A 257 -4.10 -5.25 0.43
CA ILE A 257 -4.22 -4.55 -0.85
C ILE A 257 -3.27 -5.15 -1.90
N ALA A 258 -2.00 -5.36 -1.55
CA ALA A 258 -1.00 -5.91 -2.46
C ALA A 258 -1.32 -7.33 -2.90
N THR A 259 -1.71 -8.18 -1.95
CA THR A 259 -2.05 -9.57 -2.23
C THR A 259 -3.40 -9.71 -2.93
N ALA A 260 -4.39 -8.87 -2.62
CA ALA A 260 -5.64 -8.80 -3.35
C ALA A 260 -5.41 -8.47 -4.83
N ALA A 261 -4.52 -7.51 -5.13
CA ALA A 261 -4.12 -7.22 -6.51
C ALA A 261 -3.36 -8.38 -7.16
N ALA A 262 -2.51 -9.09 -6.41
CA ALA A 262 -1.74 -10.23 -6.89
C ALA A 262 -2.59 -11.47 -7.20
N CYS A 263 -3.61 -11.73 -6.39
CA CYS A 263 -4.51 -12.89 -6.52
C CYS A 263 -5.85 -12.56 -7.18
N LYS A 264 -6.03 -11.30 -7.65
CA LYS A 264 -7.27 -10.79 -8.26
C LYS A 264 -8.50 -11.01 -7.36
N ALA A 265 -8.34 -10.75 -6.06
CA ALA A 265 -9.43 -10.88 -5.09
C ALA A 265 -10.57 -9.91 -5.42
N LYS A 266 -11.79 -10.29 -5.02
CA LYS A 266 -12.94 -9.40 -5.19
C LYS A 266 -12.82 -8.20 -4.27
N LYS A 267 -13.41 -7.06 -4.66
CA LYS A 267 -13.37 -5.83 -3.86
C LYS A 267 -14.02 -6.01 -2.48
N GLU A 268 -15.05 -6.84 -2.41
CA GLU A 268 -15.76 -7.18 -1.18
C GLU A 268 -14.90 -8.04 -0.25
N GLU A 269 -14.07 -8.94 -0.79
CA GLU A 269 -13.14 -9.77 -0.01
C GLU A 269 -12.03 -8.92 0.63
N LEU A 270 -11.47 -7.98 -0.14
CA LEU A 270 -10.52 -7.00 0.38
C LEU A 270 -11.14 -6.14 1.48
N SER A 271 -12.36 -5.64 1.26
CA SER A 271 -13.07 -4.81 2.23
C SER A 271 -13.35 -5.57 3.54
N LEU A 272 -13.74 -6.84 3.43
CA LEU A 272 -13.96 -7.72 4.58
C LEU A 272 -12.67 -7.96 5.37
N ALA A 273 -11.57 -8.27 4.68
CA ALA A 273 -10.27 -8.49 5.31
C ALA A 273 -9.80 -7.25 6.08
N ILE A 274 -9.84 -6.06 5.46
CA ILE A 274 -9.46 -4.79 6.10
C ILE A 274 -10.34 -4.51 7.33
N GLY A 275 -11.66 -4.71 7.22
CA GLY A 275 -12.58 -4.50 8.34
C GLY A 275 -12.29 -5.40 9.55
N MET A 276 -12.01 -6.68 9.29
CA MET A 276 -11.59 -7.62 10.33
C MET A 276 -10.26 -7.19 10.97
N SER A 277 -9.27 -6.87 10.15
CA SER A 277 -7.93 -6.43 10.55
C SER A 277 -7.95 -5.28 11.55
N LEU A 278 -8.69 -4.23 11.21
CA LEU A 278 -8.79 -3.02 12.01
C LEU A 278 -9.50 -3.30 13.34
N THR A 279 -10.54 -4.14 13.32
CA THR A 279 -11.25 -4.53 14.54
C THR A 279 -10.31 -5.23 15.53
N PHE A 280 -9.54 -6.22 15.05
CA PHE A 280 -8.58 -6.92 15.90
C PHE A 280 -7.42 -6.02 16.33
N THR A 281 -6.93 -5.14 15.45
CA THR A 281 -5.85 -4.18 15.75
C THR A 281 -6.21 -3.28 16.94
N VAL A 282 -7.42 -2.71 16.96
CA VAL A 282 -7.89 -1.87 18.07
C VAL A 282 -7.95 -2.65 19.38
N ILE A 283 -8.43 -3.89 19.34
CA ILE A 283 -8.48 -4.77 20.53
C ILE A 283 -7.06 -5.06 21.02
N MET A 284 -6.16 -5.48 20.12
CA MET A 284 -4.79 -5.84 20.47
C MET A 284 -3.97 -4.67 21.02
N MET A 285 -4.18 -3.46 20.47
CA MET A 285 -3.55 -2.24 20.97
C MET A 285 -3.77 -2.01 22.47
N VAL A 286 -4.96 -2.35 22.97
CA VAL A 286 -5.31 -2.18 24.39
C VAL A 286 -4.94 -3.43 25.20
N VAL A 287 -5.26 -4.62 24.68
CA VAL A 287 -5.15 -5.88 25.43
C VAL A 287 -3.70 -6.36 25.53
N MET A 288 -2.91 -6.29 24.46
CA MET A 288 -1.56 -6.87 24.46
C MET A 288 -0.61 -6.19 25.46
N PRO A 289 -0.54 -4.84 25.56
CA PRO A 289 0.29 -4.21 26.59
C PRO A 289 -0.10 -4.61 28.01
N ALA A 290 -1.40 -4.76 28.26
CA ALA A 290 -1.90 -5.21 29.57
C ALA A 290 -1.47 -6.65 29.88
N VAL A 291 -1.54 -7.55 28.90
CA VAL A 291 -1.07 -8.94 29.03
C VAL A 291 0.43 -8.98 29.29
N ILE A 292 1.24 -8.24 28.51
CA ILE A 292 2.70 -8.17 28.65
C ILE A 292 3.10 -7.73 30.07
N LYS A 293 2.44 -6.68 30.59
CA LYS A 293 2.65 -6.21 31.97
C LYS A 293 2.22 -7.26 33.01
N ALA A 294 1.09 -7.91 32.80
CA ALA A 294 0.56 -8.90 33.75
C ALA A 294 1.47 -10.13 33.90
N VAL A 295 2.12 -10.56 32.82
CA VAL A 295 3.07 -11.70 32.87
C VAL A 295 4.50 -11.28 33.22
N GLY A 296 4.76 -9.99 33.43
CA GLY A 296 6.10 -9.47 33.75
C GLY A 296 7.13 -9.67 32.62
N MET A 297 6.68 -9.62 31.36
CA MET A 297 7.54 -9.83 30.21
C MET A 297 8.50 -8.65 30.00
N ASP A 298 9.75 -8.96 29.64
CA ASP A 298 10.78 -7.97 29.32
C ASP A 298 10.34 -7.01 28.21
N GLU A 299 10.73 -5.73 28.32
CA GLU A 299 10.31 -4.67 27.38
C GLU A 299 10.73 -4.93 25.94
N VAL A 300 11.89 -5.55 25.71
CA VAL A 300 12.37 -5.87 24.35
C VAL A 300 11.52 -7.00 23.77
N LEU A 301 11.25 -8.04 24.55
CA LEU A 301 10.42 -9.16 24.11
C LEU A 301 8.96 -8.72 23.89
N GLY A 302 8.42 -7.93 24.81
CA GLY A 302 7.08 -7.35 24.71
C GLY A 302 6.96 -6.41 23.51
N GLY A 303 7.94 -5.52 23.31
CA GLY A 303 8.00 -4.64 22.14
C GLY A 303 8.08 -5.43 20.83
N ALA A 304 8.91 -6.47 20.76
CA ALA A 304 9.00 -7.32 19.57
C ALA A 304 7.68 -8.06 19.29
N TRP A 305 6.96 -8.50 20.32
CA TRP A 305 5.67 -9.15 20.16
C TRP A 305 4.59 -8.17 19.68
N LEU A 306 4.54 -6.95 20.24
CA LEU A 306 3.64 -5.89 19.77
C LEU A 306 3.92 -5.53 18.30
N GLY A 307 5.18 -5.27 17.96
CA GLY A 307 5.59 -4.91 16.61
C GLY A 307 5.36 -6.01 15.59
N GLY A 308 5.45 -7.28 16.00
CA GLY A 308 5.22 -8.43 15.13
C GLY A 308 3.75 -8.78 14.88
N THR A 309 2.84 -8.31 15.74
CA THR A 309 1.43 -8.76 15.76
C THR A 309 0.42 -7.65 15.48
N ILE A 310 0.66 -6.43 15.96
CA ILE A 310 -0.28 -5.33 15.75
C ILE A 310 -0.09 -4.79 14.33
N ASP A 311 -1.14 -4.82 13.53
CA ASP A 311 -1.12 -4.56 12.09
C ASP A 311 -1.40 -3.11 11.69
N SER A 312 -1.02 -2.17 12.56
CA SER A 312 -1.04 -0.74 12.27
C SER A 312 0.15 -0.05 12.93
N THR A 313 0.88 0.78 12.17
CA THR A 313 2.06 1.51 12.66
C THR A 313 1.72 2.40 13.84
N GLY A 314 0.58 3.11 13.78
CA GLY A 314 0.16 3.97 14.87
C GLY A 314 -0.29 3.17 16.09
N ALA A 315 -0.97 2.04 15.90
CA ALA A 315 -1.43 1.19 17.00
C ALA A 315 -0.27 0.52 17.72
N VAL A 316 0.74 0.05 16.97
CA VAL A 316 2.01 -0.45 17.52
C VAL A 316 2.70 0.64 18.34
N ALA A 317 2.75 1.87 17.82
CA ALA A 317 3.39 2.98 18.54
C ALA A 317 2.64 3.32 19.84
N ALA A 318 1.31 3.43 19.79
CA ALA A 318 0.50 3.67 20.97
C ALA A 318 0.66 2.56 22.02
N ALA A 319 0.60 1.30 21.60
CA ALA A 319 0.77 0.13 22.46
C ALA A 319 2.19 0.04 23.05
N GLY A 320 3.22 0.31 22.25
CA GLY A 320 4.62 0.31 22.67
C GLY A 320 4.91 1.41 23.69
N ALA A 321 4.37 2.62 23.48
CA ALA A 321 4.51 3.73 24.42
C ALA A 321 3.91 3.43 25.80
N VAL A 322 2.87 2.59 25.88
CA VAL A 322 2.31 2.13 27.16
C VAL A 322 3.31 1.24 27.94
N LEU A 323 4.19 0.51 27.24
CA LEU A 323 5.21 -0.35 27.86
C LEU A 323 6.48 0.42 28.22
N GLY A 324 6.90 1.39 27.40
CA GLY A 324 8.08 2.22 27.63
C GLY A 324 8.81 2.56 26.33
N ASP A 325 9.73 3.54 26.37
CA ASP A 325 10.44 4.04 25.18
C ASP A 325 11.23 2.94 24.46
N ARG A 326 11.86 2.05 25.21
CA ARG A 326 12.63 0.93 24.65
C ARG A 326 11.73 -0.08 23.94
N ALA A 327 10.58 -0.41 24.52
CA ALA A 327 9.60 -1.29 23.89
C ALA A 327 9.01 -0.65 22.63
N LEU A 328 8.74 0.65 22.65
CA LEU A 328 8.28 1.43 21.50
C LEU A 328 9.28 1.36 20.33
N GLU A 329 10.56 1.64 20.59
CA GLU A 329 11.61 1.60 19.57
C GLU A 329 11.72 0.22 18.93
N VAL A 330 11.74 -0.83 19.75
CA VAL A 330 11.77 -2.22 19.27
C VAL A 330 10.52 -2.55 18.46
N ALA A 331 9.32 -2.20 18.96
CA ALA A 331 8.07 -2.49 18.29
C ALA A 331 7.96 -1.79 16.93
N ALA A 332 8.30 -0.50 16.87
CA ALA A 332 8.32 0.27 15.64
C ALA A 332 9.34 -0.28 14.63
N THR A 333 10.50 -0.72 15.13
CA THR A 333 11.55 -1.32 14.30
C THR A 333 11.10 -2.64 13.69
N VAL A 334 10.57 -3.56 14.52
CA VAL A 334 10.04 -4.86 14.06
C VAL A 334 8.92 -4.66 13.04
N LYS A 335 8.01 -3.70 13.27
CA LYS A 335 6.92 -3.42 12.33
C LYS A 335 7.43 -2.87 11.00
N MET A 336 8.39 -1.94 11.05
CA MET A 336 9.00 -1.38 9.84
C MET A 336 9.68 -2.45 8.98
N ILE A 337 10.30 -3.46 9.59
CA ILE A 337 10.93 -4.58 8.88
C ILE A 337 9.91 -5.37 8.07
N GLN A 338 8.72 -5.63 8.61
CA GLN A 338 7.68 -6.39 7.91
C GLN A 338 7.17 -5.65 6.66
N ASN A 339 7.13 -4.31 6.69
CA ASN A 339 6.72 -3.50 5.53
C ASN A 339 7.62 -3.70 4.30
N ILE A 340 8.90 -4.04 4.51
CA ILE A 340 9.86 -4.29 3.42
C ILE A 340 9.46 -5.53 2.61
N LEU A 341 8.77 -6.50 3.21
CA LEU A 341 8.40 -7.75 2.56
C LEU A 341 7.11 -7.72 1.75
N ILE A 342 6.38 -6.60 1.73
CA ILE A 342 5.10 -6.51 1.03
C ILE A 342 5.24 -6.93 -0.44
N GLY A 343 6.23 -6.38 -1.15
CA GLY A 343 6.37 -6.69 -2.57
C GLY A 343 6.96 -8.07 -2.84
N VAL A 344 7.87 -8.58 -1.99
CA VAL A 344 8.33 -9.98 -2.08
C VAL A 344 7.16 -10.94 -1.85
N THR A 345 6.33 -10.65 -0.86
CA THR A 345 5.14 -11.45 -0.53
C THR A 345 4.13 -11.40 -1.67
N ALA A 346 3.81 -10.21 -2.19
CA ALA A 346 2.93 -10.05 -3.33
C ALA A 346 3.44 -10.77 -4.58
N PHE A 347 4.77 -10.75 -4.83
CA PHE A 347 5.40 -11.53 -5.88
C PHE A 347 5.20 -13.04 -5.69
N CYS A 348 5.54 -13.57 -4.52
CA CYS A 348 5.39 -14.99 -4.22
C CYS A 348 3.93 -15.45 -4.32
N VAL A 349 2.98 -14.64 -3.81
CA VAL A 349 1.54 -14.90 -3.90
C VAL A 349 1.09 -14.90 -5.36
N ALA A 350 1.52 -13.93 -6.18
CA ALA A 350 1.22 -13.90 -7.60
C ALA A 350 1.71 -15.15 -8.34
N VAL A 351 2.97 -15.55 -8.10
CA VAL A 351 3.56 -16.76 -8.70
C VAL A 351 2.80 -18.01 -8.27
N TYR A 352 2.48 -18.13 -6.98
CA TYR A 352 1.68 -19.23 -6.44
C TYR A 352 0.28 -19.29 -7.08
N TRP A 353 -0.38 -18.14 -7.22
CA TRP A 353 -1.74 -18.06 -7.77
C TRP A 353 -1.79 -18.59 -9.20
N VAL A 354 -0.89 -18.08 -10.04
CA VAL A 354 -0.80 -18.45 -11.46
C VAL A 354 -0.38 -19.91 -11.63
N SER A 355 0.51 -20.42 -10.78
CA SER A 355 1.12 -21.75 -10.95
C SER A 355 0.26 -22.89 -10.38
N TYR A 356 -0.51 -22.62 -9.32
CA TYR A 356 -1.18 -23.66 -8.53
C TYR A 356 -2.68 -23.42 -8.30
N VAL A 357 -3.15 -22.17 -8.25
CA VAL A 357 -4.56 -21.87 -7.95
C VAL A 357 -5.40 -21.77 -9.22
N GLU A 358 -4.95 -20.97 -10.20
CA GLU A 358 -5.61 -20.79 -11.50
C GLU A 358 -5.19 -21.85 -12.53
N ARG A 359 -4.85 -23.07 -12.10
CA ARG A 359 -4.47 -24.13 -13.03
C ARG A 359 -5.63 -24.43 -13.99
N ASP A 360 -5.33 -24.41 -15.28
CA ASP A 360 -6.30 -24.79 -16.31
C ASP A 360 -6.72 -26.25 -16.13
N ALA A 361 -8.00 -26.55 -16.37
CA ALA A 361 -8.59 -27.87 -16.15
C ALA A 361 -7.94 -28.98 -17.01
N SER A 362 -7.15 -28.60 -18.02
CA SER A 362 -6.41 -29.52 -18.90
C SER A 362 -5.20 -30.19 -18.23
N GLY A 363 -4.82 -29.83 -17.00
CA GLY A 363 -3.78 -30.51 -16.23
C GLY A 363 -2.35 -30.35 -16.79
N ALA A 364 -2.16 -29.63 -17.90
CA ALA A 364 -0.85 -29.28 -18.41
C ALA A 364 -0.19 -28.28 -17.46
N LYS A 365 1.11 -28.50 -17.15
CA LYS A 365 1.89 -27.48 -16.43
C LYS A 365 1.84 -26.20 -17.26
N PRO A 366 1.42 -25.05 -16.70
CA PRO A 366 1.34 -23.81 -17.47
C PRO A 366 2.73 -23.52 -18.04
N SER A 367 2.78 -23.23 -19.35
CA SER A 367 4.05 -22.92 -20.01
C SER A 367 4.67 -21.67 -19.37
N LEU A 368 6.00 -21.52 -19.40
CA LEU A 368 6.67 -20.31 -18.87
C LEU A 368 6.08 -19.02 -19.47
N MET A 369 5.62 -19.09 -20.72
CA MET A 369 4.97 -17.98 -21.42
C MET A 369 3.56 -17.68 -20.87
N GLU A 370 2.81 -18.71 -20.47
CA GLU A 370 1.50 -18.54 -19.84
C GLU A 370 1.62 -17.98 -18.42
N ILE A 371 2.62 -18.44 -17.68
CA ILE A 371 2.99 -17.83 -16.39
C ILE A 371 3.32 -16.36 -16.60
N TRP A 372 4.14 -16.04 -17.60
CA TRP A 372 4.47 -14.66 -17.96
C TRP A 372 3.22 -13.83 -18.27
N VAL A 373 2.30 -14.31 -19.11
CA VAL A 373 1.08 -13.57 -19.45
C VAL A 373 0.17 -13.35 -18.23
N ARG A 374 -0.02 -14.37 -17.38
CA ARG A 374 -0.90 -14.27 -16.21
C ARG A 374 -0.27 -13.51 -15.03
N PHE A 375 1.05 -13.41 -14.98
CA PHE A 375 1.79 -12.74 -13.89
C PHE A 375 1.44 -11.25 -13.80
N PRO A 376 1.15 -10.67 -12.63
CA PRO A 376 0.83 -9.25 -12.50
C PRO A 376 2.08 -8.39 -12.76
N LYS A 377 2.09 -7.62 -13.85
CA LYS A 377 3.34 -6.98 -14.32
C LYS A 377 3.81 -5.85 -13.41
N PHE A 378 2.88 -5.22 -12.68
CA PHE A 378 3.19 -4.14 -11.73
C PHE A 378 4.21 -4.58 -10.66
N VAL A 379 4.27 -5.87 -10.34
CA VAL A 379 5.23 -6.41 -9.38
C VAL A 379 6.67 -6.28 -9.88
N LEU A 380 6.91 -6.35 -11.20
CA LEU A 380 8.23 -6.06 -11.77
C LEU A 380 8.61 -4.60 -11.51
N GLY A 381 7.65 -3.68 -11.67
CA GLY A 381 7.86 -2.27 -11.34
C GLY A 381 8.25 -2.07 -9.88
N PHE A 382 7.56 -2.74 -8.95
CA PHE A 382 7.91 -2.72 -7.52
C PHE A 382 9.37 -3.16 -7.31
N VAL A 383 9.75 -4.31 -7.86
CA VAL A 383 11.09 -4.90 -7.64
C VAL A 383 12.17 -4.00 -8.24
N ILE A 384 11.96 -3.50 -9.46
CA ILE A 384 12.88 -2.58 -10.13
C ILE A 384 13.04 -1.28 -9.32
N ALA A 385 11.93 -0.68 -8.88
CA ALA A 385 11.96 0.53 -8.05
C ALA A 385 12.71 0.29 -6.73
N SER A 386 12.48 -0.86 -6.08
CA SER A 386 13.18 -1.22 -4.83
C SER A 386 14.68 -1.35 -5.03
N ILE A 387 15.12 -2.01 -6.12
CA ILE A 387 16.55 -2.19 -6.41
C ILE A 387 17.23 -0.88 -6.80
N LEU A 388 16.55 0.00 -7.55
CA LEU A 388 17.14 1.25 -8.04
C LEU A 388 17.28 2.33 -6.95
N PHE A 389 16.40 2.35 -5.96
CA PHE A 389 16.36 3.37 -4.91
C PHE A 389 16.92 2.90 -3.56
N SER A 390 17.23 1.61 -3.43
CA SER A 390 18.04 1.06 -2.34
C SER A 390 19.51 1.19 -2.67
#